data_AF-A0A956I7H8-F1
#
_entry.id   AF-A0A956I7H8-F1
#
_cell.length_a   1.000
_cell.length_b   1.000
_cell.length_c   1.000
_cell.angle_alpha   90.00
_cell.angle_beta   90.00
_cell.angle_gamma   90.00
#
_symmetry.space_group_name_H-M   'P 1'
#
loop_
_entity.id
_entity.type
_entity.pdbx_description
1 polymer ?
#
loop_
_entity_poly.entity_id
_entity_poly.type
_entity_poly.pdbx_seq_one_letter_code
_entity_poly.pdbx_strand_id
1 'polypeptide(L)'
;CDFSENACATYLAAGEVCRAGNECGPDGSCVPDETATTFRCVRRPGEGEACFLDDSCQPGLVCRSPFDAGVCAPPICASVVF
;
A
#
# COMPACT_ATOMS: atom_id res chain seq x y z
N CYS A 1 1.86 -12.45 9.56
CA CYS A 1 2.33 -13.76 10.07
C CYS A 1 3.70 -13.55 10.67
N ASP A 2 3.87 -13.90 11.94
CA ASP A 2 5.21 -14.03 12.51
C ASP A 2 5.76 -15.39 12.10
N PHE A 3 6.74 -15.39 11.19
CA PHE A 3 7.34 -16.61 10.70
C PHE A 3 8.18 -17.32 11.77
N SER A 4 8.74 -16.56 12.73
CA SER A 4 9.56 -17.13 13.80
C SER A 4 8.72 -17.88 14.85
N GLU A 5 7.49 -17.42 15.07
CA GLU A 5 6.53 -18.05 15.99
C GLU A 5 5.56 -19.00 15.28
N ASN A 6 5.61 -19.04 13.94
CA ASN A 6 4.70 -19.78 13.07
C ASN A 6 3.21 -19.50 13.39
N ALA A 7 2.90 -18.24 13.67
CA ALA A 7 1.58 -17.79 14.12
C ALA A 7 1.06 -16.61 13.30
N CYS A 8 -0.27 -16.52 13.20
CA CYS A 8 -0.94 -15.34 12.68
C CYS A 8 -0.96 -14.25 13.76
N ALA A 9 -0.18 -13.19 13.55
CA ALA A 9 -0.28 -11.96 14.33
C ALA A 9 -1.37 -11.04 13.75
N THR A 10 -1.91 -10.17 14.60
CA THR A 10 -2.75 -9.05 14.15
C THR A 10 -1.93 -8.10 13.29
N TYR A 11 -2.61 -7.35 12.40
CA TYR A 11 -1.95 -6.31 11.63
C TYR A 11 -1.43 -5.18 12.52
N LEU A 12 -0.26 -4.67 12.16
CA LEU A 12 0.33 -3.49 12.77
C LEU A 12 -0.49 -2.25 12.42
N ALA A 13 -0.58 -1.33 13.38
CA ALA A 13 -1.18 -0.03 13.20
C ALA A 13 -0.27 0.91 12.40
N ALA A 14 -0.84 2.01 11.88
CA ALA A 14 -0.07 3.04 11.21
C ALA A 14 1.00 3.64 12.15
N GLY A 15 2.21 3.81 11.64
CA GLY A 15 3.39 4.31 12.35
C GLY A 15 4.24 3.22 13.02
N GLU A 16 3.73 2.00 13.19
CA GLU A 16 4.50 0.88 13.74
C GLU A 16 5.58 0.39 12.78
N VAL A 17 6.66 -0.18 13.34
CA VAL A 17 7.80 -0.68 12.57
C VAL A 17 7.45 -2.01 11.91
N CYS A 18 7.64 -2.07 10.60
CA CYS A 18 7.39 -3.26 9.78
C CYS A 18 8.69 -3.71 9.09
N ARG A 19 8.68 -4.92 8.51
CA ARG A 19 9.87 -5.49 7.84
C ARG A 19 9.58 -6.14 6.50
N ALA A 20 8.42 -6.77 6.34
CA ALA A 20 8.11 -7.63 5.20
C ALA A 20 6.95 -7.13 4.33
N GLY A 21 6.23 -6.08 4.74
CA GLY A 21 5.13 -5.48 3.99
C GLY A 21 3.75 -6.01 4.34
N ASN A 22 3.64 -7.30 4.65
CA ASN A 22 2.37 -7.96 4.95
C ASN A 22 1.84 -7.71 6.36
N GLU A 23 2.62 -7.04 7.22
CA GLU A 23 2.22 -6.75 8.60
C GLU A 23 1.23 -5.59 8.69
N CYS A 24 1.19 -4.68 7.71
CA CYS A 24 0.40 -3.45 7.76
C CYS A 24 -1.08 -3.60 7.37
N GLY A 25 -1.53 -4.82 7.08
CA GLY A 25 -2.89 -5.08 6.63
C GLY A 25 -3.16 -4.72 5.17
N PRO A 26 -4.38 -4.98 4.67
CA PRO A 26 -4.73 -4.77 3.26
C PRO A 26 -4.71 -3.29 2.85
N ASP A 27 -4.94 -2.38 3.80
CA ASP A 27 -4.99 -0.94 3.56
C ASP A 27 -3.64 -0.24 3.84
N GLY A 28 -2.64 -1.00 4.31
CA GLY A 28 -1.34 -0.49 4.70
C GLY A 28 -0.21 -0.92 3.76
N SER A 29 0.86 -0.13 3.74
CA SER A 29 2.11 -0.45 3.07
C SER A 29 3.28 -0.20 4.00
N CYS A 30 4.31 -1.03 3.91
CA CYS A 30 5.54 -0.87 4.66
C CYS A 30 6.53 -0.03 3.85
N VAL A 31 6.70 1.22 4.25
CA VAL A 31 7.54 2.19 3.52
C VAL A 31 8.72 2.64 4.38
N PRO A 32 9.88 2.96 3.78
CA PRO A 32 10.99 3.54 4.53
C PRO A 32 10.58 4.87 5.18
N ASP A 33 11.05 5.11 6.39
CA ASP A 33 10.91 6.41 7.05
C ASP A 33 11.82 7.47 6.40
N GLU A 34 11.76 8.72 6.89
CA GLU A 34 12.55 9.82 6.33
C GLU A 34 14.07 9.59 6.35
N THR A 35 14.55 8.71 7.23
CA THR A 35 15.96 8.35 7.35
C THR A 35 16.35 7.15 6.49
N ALA A 36 15.37 6.45 5.92
CA ALA A 36 15.51 5.17 5.23
C ALA A 36 16.25 4.08 6.05
N THR A 37 16.31 4.23 7.38
CA THR A 37 16.94 3.25 8.28
C THR A 37 15.93 2.27 8.86
N THR A 38 14.66 2.68 8.94
CA THR A 38 13.56 1.83 9.39
C THR A 38 12.39 1.90 8.41
N PHE A 39 11.55 0.87 8.42
CA PHE A 39 10.31 0.87 7.67
C PHE A 39 9.13 0.98 8.62
N ARG A 40 8.10 1.70 8.21
CA ARG A 40 6.89 1.90 8.99
C ARG A 40 5.64 1.63 8.17
N CYS A 41 4.63 1.13 8.85
CA CYS A 41 3.31 0.98 8.27
C CYS A 41 2.70 2.36 8.03
N VAL A 42 2.35 2.63 6.78
CA VAL A 42 1.57 3.82 6.39
C VAL A 42 0.33 3.39 5.65
N ARG A 43 -0.67 4.29 5.58
CA ARG A 43 -1.83 4.05 4.72
C ARG A 43 -1.40 3.98 3.25
N ARG A 44 -2.00 3.08 2.49
CA ARG A 44 -1.91 3.10 1.03
C ARG A 44 -2.61 4.35 0.47
N PRO A 45 -2.11 4.94 -0.64
CA PRO A 45 -2.80 6.02 -1.32
C PRO A 45 -4.18 5.59 -1.84
N GLY A 46 -5.16 6.47 -1.61
CA GLY A 46 -6.52 6.36 -2.11
C GLY A 46 -6.70 7.03 -3.47
N GLU A 47 -7.93 7.09 -3.97
CA GLU A 47 -8.24 7.65 -5.29
C GLU A 47 -7.74 9.10 -5.44
N GLY A 48 -7.08 9.39 -6.56
CA GLY A 48 -6.50 10.70 -6.88
C GLY A 48 -5.14 10.98 -6.23
N GLU A 49 -4.68 10.14 -5.30
CA GLU A 49 -3.39 10.32 -4.65
C GLU A 49 -2.24 9.71 -5.47
N ALA A 50 -1.05 10.27 -5.28
CA ALA A 50 0.14 9.85 -6.01
C ALA A 50 0.54 8.40 -5.68
N CYS A 51 0.96 7.67 -6.70
CA CYS A 51 1.43 6.30 -6.60
C CYS A 51 2.61 6.05 -7.55
N PHE A 52 3.39 5.01 -7.25
CA PHE A 52 4.56 4.63 -8.03
C PHE A 52 4.40 3.29 -8.76
N LEU A 53 3.71 2.33 -8.15
CA LEU A 53 3.48 0.98 -8.70
C LEU A 53 2.00 0.61 -8.55
N ASP A 54 1.50 -0.27 -9.41
CA ASP A 54 0.11 -0.71 -9.41
C ASP A 54 -0.37 -1.19 -8.04
N ASP A 55 0.44 -2.00 -7.35
CA ASP A 55 0.13 -2.55 -6.03
C ASP A 55 0.35 -1.57 -4.87
N SER A 56 0.59 -0.27 -5.15
CA SER A 56 0.77 0.75 -4.10
C SER A 56 -0.56 1.28 -3.59
N CYS A 57 -1.60 1.28 -4.42
CA CYS A 57 -2.89 1.87 -4.08
C CYS A 57 -3.70 1.03 -3.08
N GLN A 58 -4.70 1.66 -2.46
CA GLN A 58 -5.70 0.94 -1.68
C GLN A 58 -6.39 -0.16 -2.51
N PRO A 59 -6.89 -1.24 -1.87
CA PRO A 59 -7.58 -2.31 -2.56
C PRO A 59 -8.68 -1.81 -3.49
N GLY A 60 -8.69 -2.30 -4.73
CA GLY A 60 -9.67 -1.93 -5.76
C GLY A 60 -9.28 -0.74 -6.64
N LEU A 61 -8.11 -0.12 -6.39
CA LEU A 61 -7.54 0.92 -7.25
C LEU A 61 -6.30 0.39 -7.98
N VAL A 62 -5.96 1.02 -9.10
CA VAL A 62 -4.74 0.75 -9.89
C VAL A 62 -3.94 2.04 -10.06
N CYS A 63 -2.61 1.93 -10.16
CA CYS A 63 -1.75 3.08 -10.34
C CYS A 63 -1.71 3.50 -11.81
N ARG A 64 -2.52 4.48 -12.19
CA ARG A 64 -2.53 4.98 -13.56
C ARG A 64 -1.41 6.00 -13.74
N SER A 65 -0.36 5.60 -14.44
CA SER A 65 0.67 6.51 -14.94
C SER A 65 0.46 6.69 -16.44
N PRO A 66 -0.22 7.76 -16.89
CA PRO A 66 -0.36 7.98 -18.32
C PRO A 66 1.01 8.28 -18.94
N PHE A 67 1.85 9.15 -18.33
CA PHE A 67 3.20 9.48 -18.83
C PHE A 67 4.16 10.07 -17.75
N ASP A 68 3.72 10.22 -16.48
CA ASP A 68 4.40 10.91 -15.35
C ASP A 68 4.13 10.20 -14.00
N ALA A 69 4.39 10.85 -12.85
CA ALA A 69 3.98 10.37 -11.52
C ALA A 69 2.53 9.85 -11.54
N GLY A 70 2.35 8.57 -11.17
CA GLY A 70 1.07 7.90 -11.27
C GLY A 70 0.08 8.41 -10.24
N VAL A 71 -1.21 8.23 -10.53
CA VAL A 71 -2.29 8.47 -9.56
C VAL A 71 -3.17 7.23 -9.40
N CYS A 72 -3.59 6.96 -8.18
CA CYS A 72 -4.51 5.87 -7.91
C CYS A 72 -5.89 6.19 -8.50
N ALA A 73 -6.42 5.29 -9.31
CA ALA A 73 -7.73 5.44 -9.92
C ALA A 73 -8.42 4.08 -10.03
N PRO A 74 -9.75 4.04 -10.21
CA PRO A 74 -10.47 2.80 -10.48
C PRO A 74 -9.88 2.06 -11.68
N PRO A 75 -10.02 0.73 -11.80
CA PRO A 75 -9.62 0.00 -13.00
C PRO A 75 -10.44 0.43 -14.22
N ILE A 76 -9.84 0.43 -15.41
CA ILE A 76 -10.47 0.93 -16.66
C ILE A 76 -11.78 0.18 -16.97
N CYS A 77 -11.82 -1.13 -16.69
CA CYS A 77 -13.01 -1.95 -16.88
C CYS A 77 -14.15 -1.65 -15.88
N ALA A 78 -13.89 -0.88 -14.82
CA ALA A 78 -14.92 -0.43 -13.87
C ALA A 78 -15.39 1.01 -14.17
N SER A 79 -14.74 1.74 -15.09
CA SER A 79 -15.05 3.14 -15.37
C SER A 79 -16.19 3.40 -16.37
N VAL A 80 -16.93 2.37 -16.78
CA VAL A 80 -18.13 2.51 -17.62
C VAL A 80 -19.25 1.58 -17.17
N VAL A 81 -20.19 2.12 -16.39
CA VAL A 81 -21.58 1.67 -16.44
C VAL A 81 -22.29 2.66 -17.38
N PHE A 82 -22.61 2.20 -18.59
CA PHE A 82 -23.58 2.89 -19.44
C PHE A 82 -24.99 2.57 -18.95
#